data_AF-A0A9E4WUI3-F1
#
_entry.id   AF-A0A9E4WUI3-F1
#
_cell.length_a   1.000
_cell.length_b   1.000
_cell.length_c   1.000
_cell.angle_alpha   90.00
_cell.angle_beta   90.00
_cell.angle_gamma   90.00
#
_symmetry.space_group_name_H-M   'P 1'
#
loop_
_entity.id
_entity.type
_entity.pdbx_description
1 polymer ?
#
loop_
_entity_poly.entity_id
_entity_poly.type
_entity_poly.pdbx_seq_one_letter_code
_entity_poly.pdbx_strand_id
1 'polypeptide(L)'
;MAVFLLGCGLLGGNGEGEGDGDADNPLTPRPEILTKLASVSAQGGEAAGGGETPPEPEAPAEPEPDSAPEPSVQTEEEARNLVWVHLSQCINFAASDLQATQITGDWFVKSTGESERRTGLWKVGAAAGAVEPYDVLSRQWQTVVESECSAESLSALTTPTPVPTATPAIADGARAVAVVWSYVAQCLPDTPLENFEATLSPVLNQWVVTTKAESLTDFGAWTVDAATGALAPYAGFSREWDSVVKLECNPDALASLFTPTPVPTATPAVLDTVEAVTTLWSYLVKCSPDLTTEALEATLNPAKGEWIVITKPGSETDYGVWTVRANGSISPGNQEATRRDQRALSGTC
;
A
#
# COMPACT_ATOMS: atom_id res chain seq x y z
N MET A 1 38.68 46.09 4.55
CA MET A 1 38.95 47.18 3.58
C MET A 1 38.07 46.91 2.37
N ALA A 2 37.28 47.91 1.93
CA ALA A 2 36.08 47.87 1.04
C ALA A 2 34.86 47.17 1.66
N VAL A 3 33.69 47.75 2.00
CA VAL A 3 32.96 49.01 1.70
C VAL A 3 32.47 49.19 0.25
N PHE A 4 31.15 48.99 0.06
CA PHE A 4 30.19 49.72 -0.80
C PHE A 4 28.78 49.28 -0.30
N LEU A 5 27.95 50.09 0.38
CA LEU A 5 27.19 51.31 0.04
C LEU A 5 25.96 51.10 -0.89
N LEU A 6 24.78 51.13 -0.24
CA LEU A 6 23.67 52.10 -0.39
C LEU A 6 22.79 52.20 -1.66
N GLY A 7 21.47 52.31 -1.41
CA GLY A 7 20.47 53.09 -2.18
C GLY A 7 19.19 52.31 -2.51
N CYS A 8 18.03 52.48 -1.83
CA CYS A 8 17.08 53.60 -1.69
C CYS A 8 15.99 53.72 -2.79
N GLY A 9 14.73 53.88 -2.35
CA GLY A 9 13.60 54.48 -3.10
C GLY A 9 12.36 53.57 -3.21
N LEU A 10 11.33 53.61 -2.34
CA LEU A 10 10.25 54.59 -2.10
C LEU A 10 9.34 54.91 -3.30
N LEU A 11 8.03 54.59 -3.14
CA LEU A 11 6.78 55.22 -3.63
C LEU A 11 5.66 54.19 -3.33
N GLY A 12 4.57 54.39 -2.57
CA GLY A 12 3.80 55.57 -2.21
C GLY A 12 2.33 55.30 -2.59
N GLY A 13 1.38 55.35 -1.65
CA GLY A 13 -0.05 55.22 -1.97
C GLY A 13 -0.98 55.01 -0.77
N ASN A 14 -1.40 56.12 -0.16
CA ASN A 14 -2.51 56.25 0.80
C ASN A 14 -3.84 55.72 0.25
N GLY A 15 -4.69 55.22 1.15
CA GLY A 15 -6.10 54.94 0.90
C GLY A 15 -6.86 54.86 2.21
N GLU A 16 -7.06 56.03 2.84
CA GLU A 16 -7.98 56.25 3.95
C GLU A 16 -9.42 56.02 3.49
N GLY A 17 -10.19 55.29 4.30
CA GLY A 17 -11.61 55.00 4.07
C GLY A 17 -12.30 54.84 5.42
N GLU A 18 -12.53 55.98 6.07
CA GLU A 18 -13.49 56.16 7.17
C GLU A 18 -14.91 55.80 6.70
N GLY A 19 -15.58 55.01 7.52
CA GLY A 19 -17.00 54.68 7.40
C GLY A 19 -17.57 54.47 8.78
N ASP A 20 -17.89 55.58 9.45
CA ASP A 20 -18.72 55.61 10.65
C ASP A 20 -20.12 55.08 10.35
N GLY A 21 -20.59 54.21 11.22
CA GLY A 21 -21.92 53.61 11.18
C GLY A 21 -22.28 53.02 12.54
N ASP A 22 -22.43 53.91 13.53
CA ASP A 22 -23.13 53.64 14.79
C ASP A 22 -24.56 53.16 14.53
N ALA A 23 -24.92 52.00 15.09
CA ALA A 23 -26.27 51.75 15.64
C ALA A 23 -26.29 50.45 16.47
N ASP A 24 -26.44 50.64 17.78
CA ASP A 24 -27.26 49.82 18.68
C ASP A 24 -26.94 48.32 18.85
N ASN A 25 -26.04 48.08 19.80
CA ASN A 25 -26.16 46.98 20.74
C ASN A 25 -27.47 47.15 21.55
N PRO A 26 -28.37 46.16 21.56
CA PRO A 26 -28.39 45.33 22.75
C PRO A 26 -28.70 43.86 22.42
N LEU A 27 -27.98 42.94 23.06
CA LEU A 27 -28.55 42.01 24.06
C LEU A 27 -27.54 40.88 24.34
N THR A 28 -27.23 40.80 25.62
CA THR A 28 -26.55 39.71 26.31
C THR A 28 -27.09 38.32 25.94
N PRO A 29 -26.25 37.28 25.94
CA PRO A 29 -26.71 35.91 25.71
C PRO A 29 -27.63 35.48 26.87
N ARG A 30 -28.87 35.14 26.52
CA ARG A 30 -29.88 34.59 27.44
C ARG A 30 -29.67 33.07 27.52
N PRO A 31 -29.49 32.47 28.71
CA PRO A 31 -29.23 31.05 28.86
C PRO A 31 -30.56 30.28 28.88
N GLU A 32 -31.08 29.84 27.73
CA GLU A 32 -32.34 29.08 27.69
C GLU A 32 -32.35 27.83 26.79
N ILE A 33 -31.20 27.22 26.48
CA ILE A 33 -31.16 25.90 25.80
C ILE A 33 -30.34 24.86 26.58
N LEU A 34 -29.92 25.17 27.80
CA LEU A 34 -29.25 24.21 28.70
C LEU A 34 -30.22 23.49 29.67
N THR A 35 -31.54 23.67 29.51
CA THR A 35 -32.56 23.13 30.44
C THR A 35 -33.63 22.31 29.73
N LYS A 36 -33.23 21.36 28.87
CA LYS A 36 -34.13 20.28 28.44
C LYS A 36 -33.56 18.87 28.44
N LEU A 37 -32.31 18.68 28.89
CA LEU A 37 -31.70 17.34 29.01
C LEU A 37 -31.11 17.02 30.39
N ALA A 38 -31.23 17.93 31.37
CA ALA A 38 -30.71 17.72 32.72
C ALA A 38 -31.77 18.02 33.79
N SER A 39 -32.91 17.30 33.78
CA SER A 39 -33.83 17.29 34.93
C SER A 39 -34.82 16.10 34.89
N VAL A 40 -34.33 14.87 35.03
CA VAL A 40 -35.08 13.84 35.76
C VAL A 40 -34.09 13.03 36.57
N SER A 41 -33.78 13.49 37.78
CA SER A 41 -33.62 12.63 38.95
C SER A 41 -33.36 13.45 40.21
N ALA A 42 -34.14 13.13 41.24
CA ALA A 42 -33.98 13.45 42.65
C ALA A 42 -34.39 14.88 43.10
N GLN A 43 -35.64 15.02 43.54
CA GLN A 43 -36.05 14.95 44.96
C GLN A 43 -37.55 15.29 45.02
N GLY A 44 -38.39 14.46 45.62
CA GLY A 44 -38.53 14.40 47.07
C GLY A 44 -39.87 15.04 47.41
N GLY A 45 -40.92 14.23 47.45
CA GLY A 45 -42.22 14.67 47.92
C GLY A 45 -42.25 14.65 49.44
N GLU A 46 -42.78 15.71 50.05
CA GLU A 46 -43.44 15.62 51.35
C GLU A 46 -44.29 16.86 51.64
N ALA A 47 -45.59 16.65 51.85
CA ALA A 47 -46.38 17.34 52.87
C ALA A 47 -47.67 16.56 53.16
N ALA A 48 -47.88 16.27 54.45
CA ALA A 48 -48.98 15.56 55.11
C ALA A 48 -50.37 16.21 54.89
N GLY A 49 -51.52 15.57 55.16
CA GLY A 49 -51.83 14.27 55.73
C GLY A 49 -53.35 14.10 55.94
N GLY A 50 -53.79 12.90 56.32
CA GLY A 50 -55.13 12.65 56.88
C GLY A 50 -55.73 11.26 56.64
N GLY A 51 -55.50 10.31 57.58
CA GLY A 51 -56.56 9.43 58.13
C GLY A 51 -56.85 8.04 57.54
N GLU A 52 -56.37 7.01 58.27
CA GLU A 52 -56.95 5.66 58.54
C GLU A 52 -56.83 4.48 57.53
N THR A 53 -56.74 3.26 58.09
CA THR A 53 -56.01 2.04 57.65
C THR A 53 -56.96 0.81 57.40
N PRO A 54 -56.49 -0.46 57.20
CA PRO A 54 -56.35 -1.37 56.00
C PRO A 54 -57.44 -2.51 55.91
N PRO A 55 -57.39 -3.65 55.13
CA PRO A 55 -56.29 -4.33 54.38
C PRO A 55 -56.55 -4.94 52.96
N GLU A 56 -55.43 -5.37 52.36
CA GLU A 56 -55.04 -6.23 51.19
C GLU A 56 -55.83 -7.58 51.00
N PRO A 57 -55.76 -8.41 49.88
CA PRO A 57 -54.93 -8.46 48.64
C PRO A 57 -55.63 -8.81 47.27
N GLU A 58 -54.79 -8.92 46.23
CA GLU A 58 -54.83 -9.74 44.99
C GLU A 58 -55.26 -9.10 43.65
N ALA A 59 -54.47 -9.45 42.63
CA ALA A 59 -54.15 -8.69 41.42
C ALA A 59 -55.04 -8.97 40.19
N PRO A 60 -55.01 -8.07 39.19
CA PRO A 60 -54.99 -8.47 37.79
C PRO A 60 -53.75 -7.94 37.06
N ALA A 61 -53.15 -8.79 36.23
CA ALA A 61 -51.94 -8.56 35.46
C ALA A 61 -51.97 -7.23 34.67
N GLU A 62 -50.92 -6.44 34.86
CA GLU A 62 -50.62 -5.23 34.09
C GLU A 62 -50.12 -5.64 32.69
N PRO A 63 -50.59 -5.01 31.60
CA PRO A 63 -50.09 -5.28 30.26
C PRO A 63 -48.60 -4.95 30.18
N GLU A 64 -47.81 -5.86 29.61
CA GLU A 64 -46.38 -5.63 29.37
C GLU A 64 -46.18 -4.29 28.62
N PRO A 65 -45.28 -3.41 29.10
CA PRO A 65 -45.02 -2.16 28.44
C PRO A 65 -44.38 -2.45 27.08
N ASP A 66 -45.14 -2.14 26.04
CA ASP A 66 -44.68 -2.00 24.66
C ASP A 66 -43.40 -1.17 24.67
N SER A 67 -42.32 -1.75 24.16
CA SER A 67 -40.97 -1.19 24.28
C SER A 67 -40.94 0.17 23.58
N ALA A 68 -40.77 1.23 24.35
CA ALA A 68 -40.52 2.56 23.82
C ALA A 68 -39.30 2.50 22.88
N PRO A 69 -39.37 3.05 21.65
CA PRO A 69 -38.22 3.04 20.76
C PRO A 69 -37.08 3.83 21.43
N GLU A 70 -35.95 3.15 21.62
CA GLU A 70 -34.69 3.79 22.02
C GLU A 70 -34.37 4.93 21.04
N PRO A 71 -33.81 6.07 21.50
CA PRO A 71 -33.52 7.23 20.66
C PRO A 71 -32.38 6.90 19.68
N SER A 72 -32.74 6.29 18.56
CA SER A 72 -31.86 6.05 17.43
C SER A 72 -31.81 7.28 16.51
N VAL A 73 -30.64 7.58 15.95
CA VAL A 73 -30.44 8.70 15.02
C VAL A 73 -31.06 8.32 13.67
N GLN A 74 -32.25 8.86 13.39
CA GLN A 74 -33.04 8.45 12.23
C GLN A 74 -32.90 9.39 11.03
N THR A 75 -32.43 10.61 11.24
CA THR A 75 -32.39 11.63 10.20
C THR A 75 -30.99 12.18 9.95
N GLU A 76 -30.77 12.64 8.72
CA GLU A 76 -29.55 13.35 8.32
C GLU A 76 -29.32 14.59 9.20
N GLU A 77 -30.40 15.33 9.47
CA GLU A 77 -30.38 16.53 10.30
C GLU A 77 -29.94 16.23 11.74
N GLU A 78 -30.44 15.14 12.32
CA GLU A 78 -30.07 14.73 13.68
C GLU A 78 -28.59 14.33 13.77
N ALA A 79 -28.09 13.53 12.82
CA ALA A 79 -26.67 13.17 12.75
C ALA A 79 -25.77 14.41 12.57
N ARG A 80 -26.18 15.32 11.68
CA ARG A 80 -25.49 16.59 11.44
C ARG A 80 -25.43 17.46 12.69
N ASN A 81 -26.57 17.59 13.38
CA ASN A 81 -26.68 18.42 14.57
C ASN A 81 -25.84 17.87 15.74
N LEU A 82 -25.71 16.55 15.88
CA LEU A 82 -24.83 15.95 16.89
C LEU A 82 -23.36 16.34 16.69
N VAL A 83 -22.87 16.25 15.46
CA VAL A 83 -21.49 16.67 15.13
C VAL A 83 -21.32 18.18 15.24
N TRP A 84 -22.35 18.96 14.87
CA TRP A 84 -22.35 20.41 15.05
C TRP A 84 -22.24 20.79 16.53
N VAL A 85 -23.04 20.18 17.41
CA VAL A 85 -22.97 20.43 18.87
C VAL A 85 -21.59 20.07 19.41
N HIS A 86 -21.02 18.94 18.99
CA HIS A 86 -19.69 18.49 19.42
C HIS A 86 -18.60 19.51 19.08
N LEU A 87 -18.55 19.95 17.82
CA LEU A 87 -17.54 20.89 17.34
C LEU A 87 -17.79 22.33 17.79
N SER A 88 -19.06 22.69 18.02
CA SER A 88 -19.44 24.05 18.45
C SER A 88 -18.99 24.40 19.86
N GLN A 89 -18.47 23.42 20.62
CA GLN A 89 -17.75 23.66 21.87
C GLN A 89 -16.48 24.49 21.65
N CYS A 90 -15.81 24.32 20.49
CA CYS A 90 -14.53 24.96 20.20
C CYS A 90 -14.59 26.04 19.12
N ILE A 91 -15.57 25.96 18.22
CA ILE A 91 -15.67 26.89 17.08
C ILE A 91 -17.10 27.32 16.80
N ASN A 92 -17.30 28.57 16.41
CA ASN A 92 -18.62 29.04 16.00
C ASN A 92 -18.83 28.90 14.49
N PHE A 93 -19.76 28.05 14.04
CA PHE A 93 -20.10 27.83 12.63
C PHE A 93 -21.54 27.31 12.48
N ALA A 94 -22.09 27.33 11.26
CA ALA A 94 -23.48 26.95 11.04
C ALA A 94 -23.60 25.43 10.87
N ALA A 95 -24.68 24.84 11.39
CA ALA A 95 -24.96 23.41 11.19
C ALA A 95 -25.11 23.08 9.68
N SER A 96 -25.58 24.03 8.87
CA SER A 96 -25.68 23.91 7.40
C SER A 96 -24.33 23.75 6.70
N ASP A 97 -23.22 24.08 7.39
CA ASP A 97 -21.88 23.89 6.86
C ASP A 97 -21.46 22.41 6.90
N LEU A 98 -22.29 21.54 7.47
CA LEU A 98 -22.10 20.10 7.51
C LEU A 98 -23.14 19.38 6.64
N GLN A 99 -22.72 18.25 6.08
CA GLN A 99 -23.60 17.30 5.40
C GLN A 99 -23.42 15.93 6.04
N ALA A 100 -24.53 15.20 6.24
CA ALA A 100 -24.49 13.82 6.71
C ALA A 100 -24.86 12.86 5.59
N THR A 101 -24.28 11.67 5.59
CA THR A 101 -24.56 10.63 4.60
C THR A 101 -24.61 9.29 5.31
N GLN A 102 -25.69 8.53 5.11
CA GLN A 102 -25.84 7.23 5.72
C GLN A 102 -25.08 6.17 4.91
N ILE A 103 -24.22 5.40 5.57
CA ILE A 103 -23.47 4.30 4.98
C ILE A 103 -23.58 3.10 5.92
N THR A 104 -24.21 2.02 5.44
CA THR A 104 -24.31 0.74 6.17
C THR A 104 -24.88 0.87 7.58
N GLY A 105 -25.89 1.74 7.75
CA GLY A 105 -26.58 1.95 9.03
C GLY A 105 -25.92 2.97 9.95
N ASP A 106 -24.69 3.43 9.69
CA ASP A 106 -24.05 4.52 10.42
C ASP A 106 -24.12 5.83 9.62
N TRP A 107 -24.08 6.96 10.32
CA TRP A 107 -24.07 8.28 9.69
C TRP A 107 -22.66 8.84 9.62
N PHE A 108 -22.27 9.35 8.45
CA PHE A 108 -20.98 9.98 8.23
C PHE A 108 -21.18 11.46 7.93
N VAL A 109 -20.61 12.32 8.78
CA VAL A 109 -20.79 13.77 8.71
C VAL A 109 -19.47 14.44 8.35
N LYS A 110 -19.50 15.34 7.37
CA LYS A 110 -18.34 16.14 6.97
C LYS A 110 -18.75 17.57 6.66
N SER A 111 -17.77 18.45 6.61
CA SER A 111 -17.99 19.81 6.13
C SER A 111 -18.35 19.84 4.64
N THR A 112 -19.25 20.74 4.27
CA THR A 112 -19.64 20.96 2.87
C THR A 112 -18.49 21.65 2.13
N GLY A 113 -18.39 21.42 0.81
CA GLY A 113 -17.29 21.97 0.01
C GLY A 113 -17.23 23.50 -0.05
N GLU A 114 -18.30 24.19 0.37
CA GLU A 114 -18.39 25.65 0.44
C GLU A 114 -17.94 26.21 1.80
N SER A 115 -17.77 25.36 2.80
CA SER A 115 -17.31 25.80 4.12
C SER A 115 -15.80 26.03 4.10
N GLU A 116 -15.36 27.20 4.56
CA GLU A 116 -13.94 27.54 4.72
C GLU A 116 -13.25 26.66 5.79
N ARG A 117 -14.04 25.94 6.59
CA ARG A 117 -13.58 25.20 7.76
C ARG A 117 -13.58 23.72 7.51
N ARG A 118 -12.38 23.14 7.49
CA ARG A 118 -12.18 21.70 7.37
C ARG A 118 -12.28 21.07 8.76
N THR A 119 -13.39 20.40 9.04
CA THR A 119 -13.67 19.73 10.33
C THR A 119 -13.34 18.24 10.33
N GLY A 120 -12.99 17.68 9.16
CA GLY A 120 -12.76 16.24 8.99
C GLY A 120 -14.05 15.45 8.81
N LEU A 121 -13.90 14.13 8.72
CA LEU A 121 -14.99 13.16 8.60
C LEU A 121 -15.30 12.54 9.97
N TRP A 122 -16.56 12.62 10.38
CA TRP A 122 -17.07 12.12 11.67
C TRP A 122 -18.03 10.98 11.44
N LYS A 123 -17.99 9.98 12.32
CA LYS A 123 -18.93 8.87 12.34
C LYS A 123 -19.92 9.10 13.50
N VAL A 124 -21.20 8.91 13.24
CA VAL A 124 -22.27 8.96 14.26
C VAL A 124 -22.95 7.60 14.27
N GLY A 125 -22.84 6.90 15.40
CA GLY A 125 -23.47 5.59 15.56
C GLY A 125 -24.99 5.71 15.65
N ALA A 126 -25.72 4.99 14.80
CA ALA A 126 -27.18 5.14 14.72
C ALA A 126 -27.94 4.70 15.98
N ALA A 127 -27.37 3.83 16.81
CA ALA A 127 -28.00 3.34 18.04
C ALA A 127 -27.74 4.22 19.27
N ALA A 128 -26.56 4.86 19.35
CA ALA A 128 -26.11 5.57 20.56
C ALA A 128 -25.95 7.09 20.35
N GLY A 129 -25.99 7.58 19.10
CA GLY A 129 -25.68 8.97 18.78
C GLY A 129 -24.22 9.36 19.08
N ALA A 130 -23.35 8.40 19.36
CA ALA A 130 -21.95 8.63 19.69
C ALA A 130 -21.21 9.22 18.48
N VAL A 131 -20.61 10.39 18.68
CA VAL A 131 -19.80 11.09 17.68
C VAL A 131 -18.35 10.62 17.81
N GLU A 132 -17.82 9.97 16.79
CA GLU A 132 -16.47 9.43 16.76
C GLU A 132 -15.66 10.02 15.59
N PRO A 133 -14.37 10.33 15.80
CA PRO A 133 -13.51 10.78 14.73
C PRO A 133 -13.17 9.63 13.78
N TYR A 134 -13.34 9.83 12.47
CA TYR A 134 -13.11 8.77 11.48
C TYR A 134 -11.77 8.94 10.74
N ASP A 135 -11.45 10.15 10.29
CA ASP A 135 -10.23 10.46 9.54
C ASP A 135 -9.14 11.14 10.41
N VAL A 136 -8.02 11.53 9.79
CA VAL A 136 -6.90 12.16 10.50
C VAL A 136 -7.29 13.53 11.07
N LEU A 137 -8.05 14.31 10.30
CA LEU A 137 -8.41 15.68 10.69
C LEU A 137 -9.44 15.70 11.82
N SER A 138 -10.46 14.83 11.78
CA SER A 138 -11.42 14.67 12.88
C SER A 138 -10.76 14.20 14.17
N ARG A 139 -9.72 13.35 14.11
CA ARG A 139 -8.93 12.98 15.30
C ARG A 139 -8.16 14.16 15.88
N GLN A 140 -7.60 15.04 15.05
CA GLN A 140 -6.97 16.27 15.53
C GLN A 140 -7.99 17.18 16.20
N TRP A 141 -9.17 17.35 15.59
CA TRP A 141 -10.28 18.07 16.20
C TRP A 141 -10.76 17.45 17.51
N GLN A 142 -10.77 16.12 17.61
CA GLN A 142 -11.10 15.42 18.84
C GLN A 142 -10.12 15.79 19.96
N THR A 143 -8.82 15.84 19.68
CA THR A 143 -7.82 16.30 20.65
C THR A 143 -8.07 17.75 21.10
N VAL A 144 -8.52 18.62 20.18
CA VAL A 144 -8.88 20.01 20.52
C VAL A 144 -10.07 20.07 21.46
N VAL A 145 -11.13 19.31 21.18
CA VAL A 145 -12.32 19.21 22.05
C VAL A 145 -11.94 18.64 23.42
N GLU A 146 -11.13 17.59 23.47
CA GLU A 146 -10.66 16.98 24.73
C GLU A 146 -9.76 17.90 25.55
N SER A 147 -9.04 18.83 24.90
CA SER A 147 -8.22 19.86 25.56
C SER A 147 -9.00 21.12 25.94
N GLU A 148 -10.34 21.03 26.00
CA GLU A 148 -11.25 22.14 26.30
C GLU A 148 -11.01 23.37 25.40
N CYS A 149 -10.70 23.12 24.12
CA CYS A 149 -10.54 24.16 23.11
C CYS A 149 -9.42 25.17 23.43
N SER A 150 -8.35 24.71 24.10
CA SER A 150 -7.20 25.55 24.44
C SER A 150 -6.61 26.27 23.22
N ALA A 151 -6.13 27.50 23.40
CA ALA A 151 -5.54 28.29 22.31
C ALA A 151 -4.36 27.57 21.63
N GLU A 152 -3.60 26.76 22.38
CA GLU A 152 -2.51 25.94 21.87
C GLU A 152 -3.02 24.83 20.93
N SER A 153 -4.07 24.10 21.34
CA SER A 153 -4.67 23.04 20.52
C SER A 153 -5.34 23.56 19.25
N LEU A 154 -6.03 24.71 19.33
CA LEU A 154 -6.61 25.40 18.18
C LEU A 154 -5.52 25.88 17.22
N SER A 155 -4.41 26.39 17.76
CA SER A 155 -3.25 26.79 16.96
C SER A 155 -2.59 25.58 16.29
N ALA A 156 -2.61 24.40 16.90
CA ALA A 156 -2.08 23.16 16.34
C ALA A 156 -2.93 22.61 15.18
N LEU A 157 -4.23 22.98 15.09
CA LEU A 157 -5.08 22.68 13.92
C LEU A 157 -4.78 23.57 12.71
N THR A 158 -4.44 24.84 12.95
CA THR A 158 -4.16 25.83 11.88
C THR A 158 -2.69 25.84 11.46
N THR A 159 -1.80 25.48 12.38
CA THR A 159 -0.40 25.21 12.05
C THR A 159 -0.41 23.85 11.35
N PRO A 160 0.13 23.71 10.13
CA PRO A 160 0.38 22.39 9.59
C PRO A 160 1.25 21.70 10.63
N THR A 161 0.66 20.78 11.40
CA THR A 161 1.45 19.86 12.22
C THR A 161 2.43 19.29 11.21
N PRO A 162 3.75 19.52 11.36
CA PRO A 162 4.68 18.73 10.61
C PRO A 162 4.29 17.32 11.02
N VAL A 163 3.67 16.58 10.11
CA VAL A 163 3.75 15.13 10.13
C VAL A 163 5.22 14.91 10.47
N PRO A 164 5.58 14.10 11.49
CA PRO A 164 6.91 13.59 11.53
C PRO A 164 7.06 12.82 10.21
N THR A 165 7.42 13.53 9.14
CA THR A 165 8.12 13.01 8.00
C THR A 165 9.30 12.41 8.70
N ALA A 166 9.25 11.11 8.92
CA ALA A 166 10.40 10.35 9.38
C ALA A 166 11.54 10.92 8.55
N THR A 167 12.47 11.65 9.19
CA THR A 167 13.59 12.26 8.47
C THR A 167 14.15 11.10 7.68
N PRO A 168 14.05 11.11 6.34
CA PRO A 168 14.35 9.91 5.58
C PRO A 168 15.78 9.55 5.96
N ALA A 169 15.96 8.34 6.51
CA ALA A 169 17.29 7.85 6.87
C ALA A 169 18.24 8.05 5.68
N ILE A 170 17.68 7.93 4.46
CA ILE A 170 18.33 8.19 3.18
C ILE A 170 17.71 9.42 2.50
N ALA A 171 18.25 10.59 2.84
CA ALA A 171 17.77 11.89 2.38
C ALA A 171 18.04 12.20 0.90
N ASP A 172 18.97 11.50 0.27
CA ASP A 172 19.37 11.73 -1.12
C ASP A 172 19.97 10.45 -1.75
N GLY A 173 20.13 10.49 -3.07
CA GLY A 173 20.66 9.36 -3.83
C GLY A 173 22.12 9.03 -3.50
N ALA A 174 22.92 10.00 -3.05
CA ALA A 174 24.31 9.76 -2.66
C ALA A 174 24.38 8.90 -1.39
N ARG A 175 23.48 9.13 -0.43
CA ARG A 175 23.33 8.26 0.75
C ARG A 175 22.82 6.87 0.38
N ALA A 176 21.91 6.76 -0.57
CA ALA A 176 21.43 5.45 -1.06
C ALA A 176 22.57 4.65 -1.69
N VAL A 177 23.37 5.30 -2.54
CA VAL A 177 24.60 4.73 -3.12
C VAL A 177 25.56 4.31 -2.03
N ALA A 178 25.81 5.17 -1.02
CA ALA A 178 26.73 4.86 0.06
C ALA A 178 26.32 3.61 0.86
N VAL A 179 25.01 3.41 1.08
CA VAL A 179 24.51 2.18 1.74
C VAL A 179 24.86 0.94 0.93
N VAL A 180 24.49 0.91 -0.36
CA VAL A 180 24.78 -0.23 -1.24
C VAL A 180 26.27 -0.46 -1.39
N TRP A 181 27.03 0.61 -1.65
CA TRP A 181 28.49 0.56 -1.75
C TRP A 181 29.12 -0.01 -0.47
N SER A 182 28.75 0.50 0.70
CA SER A 182 29.31 0.02 1.97
C SER A 182 29.00 -1.45 2.24
N TYR A 183 27.88 -1.95 1.72
CA TYR A 183 27.47 -3.34 1.83
C TYR A 183 28.36 -4.24 0.97
N VAL A 184 28.52 -3.93 -0.32
CA VAL A 184 29.34 -4.75 -1.24
C VAL A 184 30.85 -4.55 -1.05
N ALA A 185 31.27 -3.37 -0.58
CA ALA A 185 32.67 -3.05 -0.31
C ALA A 185 33.27 -3.87 0.84
N GLN A 186 32.43 -4.54 1.65
CA GLN A 186 32.89 -5.53 2.62
C GLN A 186 33.66 -6.67 1.95
N CYS A 187 33.24 -7.07 0.75
CA CYS A 187 33.88 -8.15 -0.01
C CYS A 187 34.85 -7.63 -1.07
N LEU A 188 34.64 -6.41 -1.57
CA LEU A 188 35.50 -5.76 -2.56
C LEU A 188 35.82 -4.30 -2.15
N PRO A 189 36.83 -4.08 -1.31
CA PRO A 189 37.13 -2.74 -0.77
C PRO A 189 37.54 -1.72 -1.85
N ASP A 190 38.06 -2.19 -2.99
CA ASP A 190 38.51 -1.34 -4.09
C ASP A 190 37.38 -0.87 -5.03
N THR A 191 36.12 -1.19 -4.71
CA THR A 191 34.97 -0.78 -5.53
C THR A 191 34.78 0.73 -5.45
N PRO A 192 34.82 1.49 -6.57
CA PRO A 192 34.59 2.93 -6.53
C PRO A 192 33.10 3.25 -6.43
N LEU A 193 32.75 4.27 -5.64
CA LEU A 193 31.35 4.75 -5.45
C LEU A 193 30.70 5.14 -6.78
N GLU A 194 31.49 5.64 -7.73
CA GLU A 194 31.04 6.15 -9.02
C GLU A 194 30.46 5.07 -9.94
N ASN A 195 30.67 3.80 -9.63
CA ASN A 195 30.08 2.66 -10.33
C ASN A 195 28.56 2.54 -10.10
N PHE A 196 28.01 3.28 -9.14
CA PHE A 196 26.60 3.22 -8.79
C PHE A 196 25.88 4.52 -9.15
N GLU A 197 24.60 4.39 -9.47
CA GLU A 197 23.67 5.49 -9.59
C GLU A 197 22.38 5.16 -8.84
N ALA A 198 21.68 6.18 -8.33
CA ALA A 198 20.46 5.99 -7.56
C ALA A 198 19.32 6.82 -8.14
N THR A 199 18.16 6.20 -8.28
CA THR A 199 16.92 6.83 -8.71
C THR A 199 15.84 6.61 -7.64
N LEU A 200 15.16 7.67 -7.21
CA LEU A 200 14.05 7.56 -6.26
C LEU A 200 12.78 7.10 -6.97
N SER A 201 12.15 6.05 -6.46
CA SER A 201 10.78 5.66 -6.82
C SER A 201 9.79 6.34 -5.86
N PRO A 202 9.10 7.42 -6.28
CA PRO A 202 8.19 8.16 -5.40
C PRO A 202 6.95 7.36 -5.00
N VAL A 203 6.60 6.32 -5.77
CA VAL A 203 5.43 5.46 -5.51
C VAL A 203 5.69 4.48 -4.36
N LEU A 204 6.93 3.97 -4.27
CA LEU A 204 7.33 2.98 -3.27
C LEU A 204 8.11 3.58 -2.09
N ASN A 205 8.46 4.87 -2.17
CA ASN A 205 9.35 5.54 -1.22
C ASN A 205 10.69 4.78 -1.03
N GLN A 206 11.23 4.27 -2.13
CA GLN A 206 12.45 3.47 -2.17
C GLN A 206 13.43 4.04 -3.19
N TRP A 207 14.70 4.05 -2.82
CA TRP A 207 15.80 4.32 -3.74
C TRP A 207 16.15 3.03 -4.47
N VAL A 208 16.15 3.08 -5.80
CA VAL A 208 16.68 2.01 -6.64
C VAL A 208 18.10 2.41 -7.02
N VAL A 209 19.07 1.61 -6.58
CA VAL A 209 20.49 1.81 -6.88
C VAL A 209 20.93 0.77 -7.89
N THR A 210 21.45 1.21 -9.03
CA THR A 210 21.91 0.37 -10.13
C THR A 210 23.40 0.53 -10.37
N THR A 211 24.04 -0.54 -10.83
CA THR A 211 25.39 -0.44 -11.38
C THR A 211 25.35 0.20 -12.77
N LYS A 212 26.26 1.15 -13.00
CA LYS A 212 26.40 1.81 -14.29
C LYS A 212 27.01 0.86 -15.32
N ALA A 213 26.63 1.04 -16.58
CA ALA A 213 27.06 0.18 -17.68
C ALA A 213 28.57 0.20 -17.93
N GLU A 214 29.26 1.29 -17.57
CA GLU A 214 30.71 1.44 -17.65
C GLU A 214 31.49 0.75 -16.51
N SER A 215 30.80 0.22 -15.50
CA SER A 215 31.46 -0.53 -14.43
C SER A 215 32.01 -1.86 -14.95
N LEU A 216 33.22 -2.21 -14.51
CA LEU A 216 33.83 -3.50 -14.83
C LEU A 216 33.14 -4.69 -14.12
N THR A 217 32.43 -4.43 -13.03
CA THR A 217 31.77 -5.43 -12.21
C THR A 217 30.30 -5.07 -12.10
N ASP A 218 29.42 -6.00 -12.49
CA ASP A 218 27.98 -5.83 -12.29
C ASP A 218 27.59 -6.22 -10.86
N PHE A 219 27.08 -5.26 -10.09
CA PHE A 219 26.57 -5.49 -8.74
C PHE A 219 25.04 -5.65 -8.72
N GLY A 220 24.38 -5.58 -9.88
CA GLY A 220 22.94 -5.63 -10.02
C GLY A 220 22.22 -4.38 -9.53
N ALA A 221 20.92 -4.52 -9.34
CA ALA A 221 20.04 -3.46 -8.84
C ALA A 221 19.59 -3.77 -7.42
N TRP A 222 19.62 -2.74 -6.56
CA TRP A 222 19.29 -2.82 -5.15
C TRP A 222 18.18 -1.83 -4.82
N THR A 223 17.38 -2.15 -3.82
CA THR A 223 16.41 -1.22 -3.22
C THR A 223 16.85 -0.83 -1.83
N VAL A 224 16.81 0.47 -1.53
CA VAL A 224 17.03 1.02 -0.20
C VAL A 224 15.78 1.77 0.23
N ASP A 225 15.17 1.36 1.33
CA ASP A 225 14.02 2.03 1.90
C ASP A 225 14.39 3.44 2.37
N ALA A 226 13.70 4.48 1.87
CA ALA A 226 14.10 5.85 2.15
C ALA A 226 13.87 6.25 3.62
N ALA A 227 12.89 5.62 4.28
CA ALA A 227 12.54 5.92 5.66
C ALA A 227 13.46 5.22 6.67
N THR A 228 13.80 3.96 6.44
CA THR A 228 14.50 3.07 7.39
C THR A 228 15.95 2.82 7.00
N GLY A 229 16.33 3.02 5.74
CA GLY A 229 17.63 2.62 5.20
C GLY A 229 17.78 1.12 4.97
N ALA A 230 16.69 0.34 5.07
CA ALA A 230 16.73 -1.09 4.85
C ALA A 230 17.14 -1.42 3.41
N LEU A 231 18.20 -2.22 3.26
CA LEU A 231 18.74 -2.68 1.99
C LEU A 231 18.14 -4.03 1.62
N ALA A 232 17.74 -4.20 0.36
CA ALA A 232 17.34 -5.49 -0.20
C ALA A 232 17.79 -5.64 -1.67
N PRO A 233 18.14 -6.87 -2.10
CA PRO A 233 18.42 -7.14 -3.50
C PRO A 233 17.13 -7.03 -4.32
N TYR A 234 17.21 -6.38 -5.49
CA TYR A 234 16.05 -6.13 -6.35
C TYR A 234 16.10 -6.95 -7.64
N ALA A 235 17.14 -6.75 -8.46
CA ALA A 235 17.31 -7.42 -9.75
C ALA A 235 18.79 -7.61 -10.13
N GLY A 236 19.04 -8.36 -11.21
CA GLY A 236 20.39 -8.68 -11.68
C GLY A 236 21.19 -9.47 -10.63
N PHE A 237 22.51 -9.25 -10.61
CA PHE A 237 23.45 -9.94 -9.71
C PHE A 237 23.32 -9.56 -8.21
N SER A 238 22.38 -8.70 -7.84
CA SER A 238 22.24 -8.23 -6.45
C SER A 238 21.95 -9.37 -5.45
N ARG A 239 21.25 -10.42 -5.87
CA ARG A 239 20.91 -11.56 -5.00
C ARG A 239 22.12 -12.45 -4.73
N GLU A 240 22.95 -12.65 -5.74
CA GLU A 240 24.20 -13.39 -5.66
C GLU A 240 25.20 -12.63 -4.78
N TRP A 241 25.31 -11.31 -4.96
CA TRP A 241 26.10 -10.45 -4.08
C TRP A 241 25.60 -10.46 -2.63
N ASP A 242 24.29 -10.34 -2.40
CA ASP A 242 23.69 -10.42 -1.06
C ASP A 242 24.00 -11.75 -0.37
N SER A 243 23.99 -12.85 -1.13
CA SER A 243 24.36 -14.17 -0.63
C SER A 243 25.83 -14.23 -0.22
N VAL A 244 26.75 -13.68 -1.03
CA VAL A 244 28.19 -13.69 -0.73
C VAL A 244 28.53 -12.80 0.47
N VAL A 245 27.94 -11.60 0.56
CA VAL A 245 28.15 -10.71 1.71
C VAL A 245 27.63 -11.34 3.01
N LYS A 246 26.47 -12.01 2.98
CA LYS A 246 25.93 -12.76 4.13
C LYS A 246 26.76 -13.99 4.51
N LEU A 247 27.51 -14.56 3.58
CA LEU A 247 28.51 -15.60 3.83
C LEU A 247 29.87 -15.04 4.25
N GLU A 248 29.89 -13.81 4.80
CA GLU A 248 31.08 -13.13 5.30
C GLU A 248 32.21 -13.04 4.26
N CYS A 249 31.84 -12.83 2.99
CA CYS A 249 32.77 -12.69 1.88
C CYS A 249 33.70 -13.91 1.71
N ASN A 250 33.15 -15.10 1.91
CA ASN A 250 33.86 -16.36 1.68
C ASN A 250 34.56 -16.33 0.30
N PRO A 251 35.88 -16.64 0.23
CA PRO A 251 36.67 -16.47 -0.98
C PRO A 251 36.21 -17.37 -2.13
N ASP A 252 35.68 -18.57 -1.86
CA ASP A 252 35.16 -19.47 -2.88
C ASP A 252 33.82 -18.95 -3.45
N ALA A 253 32.98 -18.41 -2.57
CA ALA A 253 31.70 -17.80 -2.96
C ALA A 253 31.92 -16.51 -3.75
N LEU A 254 32.89 -15.69 -3.34
CA LEU A 254 33.29 -14.47 -4.05
C LEU A 254 33.92 -14.80 -5.40
N ALA A 255 34.81 -15.79 -5.47
CA ALA A 255 35.38 -16.26 -6.75
C ALA A 255 34.30 -16.77 -7.70
N SER A 256 33.21 -17.34 -7.19
CA SER A 256 32.07 -17.81 -7.99
C SER A 256 31.27 -16.68 -8.65
N LEU A 257 31.41 -15.42 -8.20
CA LEU A 257 30.79 -14.26 -8.85
C LEU A 257 31.60 -13.77 -10.06
N PHE A 258 32.92 -13.96 -10.04
CA PHE A 258 33.84 -13.49 -11.08
C PHE A 258 34.26 -14.56 -12.07
N THR A 259 34.20 -15.82 -11.64
CA THR A 259 34.24 -16.91 -12.58
C THR A 259 32.87 -16.92 -13.25
N PRO A 260 32.80 -16.90 -14.59
CA PRO A 260 31.56 -17.33 -15.22
C PRO A 260 31.30 -18.70 -14.61
N THR A 261 30.19 -18.87 -13.90
CA THR A 261 29.65 -20.21 -13.72
C THR A 261 29.73 -20.81 -15.12
N PRO A 262 30.45 -21.93 -15.35
CA PRO A 262 30.28 -22.61 -16.60
C PRO A 262 28.79 -22.84 -16.66
N VAL A 263 28.08 -22.04 -17.47
CA VAL A 263 26.68 -22.26 -17.76
C VAL A 263 26.71 -23.74 -18.10
N PRO A 264 26.03 -24.63 -17.33
CA PRO A 264 25.93 -26.01 -17.75
C PRO A 264 25.42 -25.87 -19.17
N THR A 265 26.27 -26.20 -20.15
CA THR A 265 26.07 -25.76 -21.51
C THR A 265 24.63 -26.06 -21.83
N ALA A 266 23.83 -25.02 -22.09
CA ALA A 266 22.51 -25.23 -22.66
C ALA A 266 22.78 -25.75 -24.07
N THR A 267 23.08 -27.05 -24.17
CA THR A 267 23.25 -27.77 -25.41
C THR A 267 21.91 -28.42 -25.70
N PRO A 268 21.27 -28.18 -26.86
CA PRO A 268 21.50 -27.13 -27.85
C PRO A 268 20.29 -26.19 -27.95
N ALA A 269 20.55 -24.94 -28.36
CA ALA A 269 19.53 -24.22 -29.12
C ALA A 269 19.23 -25.10 -30.33
N VAL A 270 18.03 -25.64 -30.49
CA VAL A 270 17.68 -26.44 -31.66
C VAL A 270 17.47 -25.48 -32.83
N LEU A 271 18.56 -25.16 -33.53
CA LEU A 271 18.64 -24.15 -34.58
C LEU A 271 18.32 -24.74 -35.96
N ASP A 272 18.53 -26.04 -36.15
CA ASP A 272 18.31 -26.71 -37.43
C ASP A 272 17.63 -28.09 -37.31
N THR A 273 17.33 -28.67 -38.48
CA THR A 273 16.69 -29.99 -38.60
C THR A 273 17.53 -31.13 -38.01
N VAL A 274 18.86 -31.07 -38.14
CA VAL A 274 19.76 -32.13 -37.67
C VAL A 274 19.79 -32.15 -36.16
N GLU A 275 19.84 -30.98 -35.53
CA GLU A 275 19.75 -30.83 -34.08
C GLU A 275 18.39 -31.30 -33.56
N ALA A 276 17.28 -30.97 -34.22
CA ALA A 276 15.94 -31.41 -33.80
C ALA A 276 15.81 -32.93 -33.81
N VAL A 277 16.29 -33.57 -34.87
CA VAL A 277 16.33 -35.05 -34.99
C VAL A 277 17.26 -35.66 -33.95
N THR A 278 18.45 -35.10 -33.74
CA THR A 278 19.45 -35.64 -32.81
C THR A 278 18.97 -35.52 -31.36
N THR A 279 18.32 -34.40 -31.01
CA THR A 279 17.71 -34.18 -29.69
C THR A 279 16.62 -35.21 -29.41
N LEU A 280 15.69 -35.44 -30.35
CA LEU A 280 14.67 -36.48 -30.17
C LEU A 280 15.26 -37.89 -30.11
N TRP A 281 16.21 -38.21 -31.00
CA TRP A 281 16.87 -39.51 -31.00
C TRP A 281 17.54 -39.80 -29.65
N SER A 282 18.28 -38.83 -29.11
CA SER A 282 18.97 -38.98 -27.82
C SER A 282 18.01 -39.25 -26.65
N TYR A 283 16.78 -38.74 -26.74
CA TYR A 283 15.72 -38.97 -25.77
C TYR A 283 15.15 -40.39 -25.87
N LEU A 284 14.88 -40.87 -27.09
CA LEU A 284 14.20 -42.15 -27.32
C LEU A 284 15.12 -43.36 -27.36
N VAL A 285 16.41 -43.19 -27.74
CA VAL A 285 17.34 -44.31 -27.97
C VAL A 285 17.51 -45.22 -26.76
N LYS A 286 17.35 -44.67 -25.54
CA LYS A 286 17.39 -45.43 -24.29
C LYS A 286 16.35 -46.56 -24.23
N CYS A 287 15.17 -46.33 -24.80
CA CYS A 287 14.07 -47.31 -24.85
C CYS A 287 13.84 -47.89 -26.25
N SER A 288 14.67 -47.53 -27.22
CA SER A 288 14.52 -47.92 -28.61
C SER A 288 15.90 -47.94 -29.25
N PRO A 289 16.75 -48.93 -28.91
CA PRO A 289 18.14 -48.97 -29.37
C PRO A 289 18.25 -49.13 -30.89
N ASP A 290 17.22 -49.68 -31.54
CA ASP A 290 17.16 -49.84 -33.00
C ASP A 290 16.78 -48.54 -33.74
N LEU A 291 16.39 -47.48 -33.02
CA LEU A 291 16.08 -46.19 -33.62
C LEU A 291 17.37 -45.51 -34.12
N THR A 292 17.42 -45.21 -35.40
CA THR A 292 18.48 -44.40 -36.01
C THR A 292 17.98 -42.99 -36.31
N THR A 293 18.88 -42.02 -36.38
CA THR A 293 18.55 -40.64 -36.79
C THR A 293 18.02 -40.58 -38.22
N GLU A 294 18.41 -41.53 -39.08
CA GLU A 294 17.94 -41.63 -40.47
C GLU A 294 16.45 -41.95 -40.59
N ALA A 295 15.88 -42.64 -39.59
CA ALA A 295 14.47 -42.99 -39.52
C ALA A 295 13.55 -41.80 -39.16
N LEU A 296 14.13 -40.65 -38.83
CA LEU A 296 13.42 -39.44 -38.40
C LEU A 296 13.59 -38.30 -39.41
N GLU A 297 12.60 -37.43 -39.46
CA GLU A 297 12.62 -36.19 -40.25
C GLU A 297 12.01 -35.05 -39.45
N ALA A 298 12.60 -33.86 -39.52
CA ALA A 298 12.15 -32.67 -38.82
C ALA A 298 11.67 -31.60 -39.82
N THR A 299 10.57 -30.93 -39.50
CA THR A 299 10.04 -29.78 -40.24
C THR A 299 9.81 -28.62 -39.28
N LEU A 300 10.26 -27.42 -39.65
CA LEU A 300 10.04 -26.22 -38.83
C LEU A 300 8.57 -25.78 -38.90
N ASN A 301 7.97 -25.52 -37.75
CA ASN A 301 6.72 -24.78 -37.64
C ASN A 301 7.03 -23.28 -37.42
N PRO A 302 7.01 -22.44 -38.48
CA PRO A 302 7.44 -21.04 -38.38
C PRO A 302 6.51 -20.19 -37.51
N ALA A 303 5.24 -20.61 -37.32
CA ALA A 303 4.29 -19.87 -36.50
C ALA A 303 4.60 -19.97 -34.99
N LYS A 304 5.32 -21.01 -34.57
CA LYS A 304 5.63 -21.27 -33.15
C LYS A 304 7.12 -21.33 -32.84
N GLY A 305 7.99 -21.39 -33.87
CA GLY A 305 9.42 -21.56 -33.68
C GLY A 305 9.77 -22.92 -33.06
N GLU A 306 8.99 -23.96 -33.40
CA GLU A 306 9.16 -25.33 -32.90
C GLU A 306 9.38 -26.28 -34.07
N TRP A 307 10.16 -27.34 -33.85
CA TRP A 307 10.39 -28.40 -34.83
C TRP A 307 9.39 -29.54 -34.62
N ILE A 308 8.72 -29.94 -35.69
CA ILE A 308 7.89 -31.14 -35.71
C ILE A 308 8.74 -32.28 -36.26
N VAL A 309 9.04 -33.28 -35.44
CA VAL A 309 9.82 -34.45 -35.81
C VAL A 309 8.89 -35.64 -35.94
N ILE A 310 8.97 -36.32 -37.08
CA ILE A 310 8.14 -37.48 -37.41
C ILE A 310 9.02 -38.66 -37.80
N THR A 311 8.47 -39.86 -37.72
CA THR A 311 9.09 -41.04 -38.32
C THR A 311 8.90 -40.99 -39.83
N LYS A 312 9.97 -41.22 -40.59
CA LYS A 312 9.90 -41.25 -42.06
C LYS A 312 9.00 -42.38 -42.55
N PRO A 313 8.28 -42.16 -43.67
CA PRO A 313 7.54 -43.22 -44.32
C PRO A 313 8.49 -44.33 -44.80
N GLY A 314 8.18 -45.58 -44.47
CA GLY A 314 9.00 -46.75 -44.81
C GLY A 314 9.88 -47.27 -43.67
N SER A 315 9.94 -46.58 -42.53
CA SER A 315 10.55 -47.13 -41.31
C SER A 315 9.75 -48.33 -40.79
N GLU A 316 10.44 -49.38 -40.34
CA GLU A 316 9.81 -50.61 -39.83
C GLU A 316 8.98 -50.36 -38.57
N THR A 317 9.36 -49.36 -37.78
CA THR A 317 8.72 -49.00 -36.53
C THR A 317 8.28 -47.54 -36.57
N ASP A 318 7.02 -47.27 -36.22
CA ASP A 318 6.53 -45.92 -35.99
C ASP A 318 6.89 -45.46 -34.56
N TYR A 319 7.54 -44.31 -34.47
CA TYR A 319 7.91 -43.64 -33.22
C TYR A 319 6.99 -42.47 -32.87
N GLY A 320 6.02 -42.15 -33.72
CA GLY A 320 5.03 -41.10 -33.49
C GLY A 320 5.48 -39.71 -33.97
N VAL A 321 4.68 -38.71 -33.61
CA VAL A 321 4.88 -37.30 -33.94
C VAL A 321 5.33 -36.58 -32.68
N TRP A 322 6.38 -35.78 -32.78
CA TRP A 322 7.00 -35.10 -31.65
C TRP A 322 7.20 -33.62 -31.97
N THR A 323 7.11 -32.79 -30.94
CA THR A 323 7.47 -31.37 -31.00
C THR A 323 8.74 -31.16 -30.19
N VAL A 324 9.78 -30.63 -30.83
CA VAL A 324 11.06 -30.25 -30.23
C VAL A 324 11.20 -28.74 -30.29
N ARG A 325 11.33 -28.09 -29.13
CA ARG A 325 11.45 -26.62 -29.05
C ARG A 325 12.90 -26.18 -29.16
N ALA A 326 13.09 -24.90 -29.46
CA ALA A 326 14.41 -24.27 -29.50
C ALA A 326 15.21 -24.43 -28.19
N ASN A 327 14.55 -24.59 -27.04
CA ASN A 327 15.20 -24.84 -25.74
C ASN A 327 15.50 -26.33 -25.46
N GLY A 328 15.34 -27.22 -26.45
CA GLY A 328 15.58 -28.66 -26.31
C GLY A 328 14.45 -29.45 -25.65
N SER A 329 13.35 -28.81 -25.23
CA SER A 329 12.20 -29.53 -24.68
C SER A 329 11.47 -30.35 -25.73
N ILE A 330 11.08 -31.58 -25.36
CA ILE A 330 10.40 -32.55 -26.23
C ILE A 330 8.99 -32.75 -25.69
N SER A 331 7.99 -32.81 -26.58
CA SER A 331 6.61 -33.12 -26.22
C SER A 331 5.95 -34.03 -27.26
N PRO A 332 5.13 -35.01 -26.85
CA PRO A 332 4.44 -35.90 -27.77
C PRO A 332 3.29 -35.17 -28.48
N GLY A 333 3.19 -35.34 -29.79
CA GLY A 333 2.16 -34.76 -30.66
C GLY A 333 1.05 -35.73 -31.08
N ASN A 334 1.20 -37.03 -30.83
CA ASN A 334 0.18 -38.04 -31.09
C ASN A 334 0.20 -39.17 -30.03
N GLN A 335 -0.79 -40.07 -30.09
CA GLN A 335 -0.97 -41.14 -29.10
C GLN A 335 0.23 -42.10 -29.03
N GLU A 336 0.86 -42.41 -30.18
CA GLU A 336 2.03 -43.29 -30.21
C GLU A 336 3.25 -42.62 -29.54
N ALA A 337 3.48 -41.33 -29.81
CA ALA A 337 4.50 -40.56 -29.11
C ALA A 337 4.22 -40.51 -27.60
N THR A 338 2.97 -40.29 -27.17
CA THR A 338 2.61 -40.29 -25.73
C THR A 338 2.92 -41.63 -25.07
N ARG A 339 2.60 -42.74 -25.73
CA ARG A 339 2.89 -44.09 -25.20
C ARG A 339 4.39 -44.32 -25.00
N ARG A 340 5.22 -43.82 -25.92
CA ARG A 340 6.69 -43.92 -25.86
C ARG A 340 7.29 -42.95 -24.85
N ASP A 341 6.74 -41.75 -24.74
CA ASP A 341 7.12 -40.74 -23.74
C ASP A 341 6.96 -41.31 -22.32
N GLN A 342 5.81 -41.96 -22.06
CA GLN A 342 5.57 -42.62 -20.78
C GLN A 342 6.61 -43.71 -20.47
N ARG A 343 7.04 -44.50 -21.47
CA ARG A 343 8.09 -45.52 -21.28
C ARG A 343 9.47 -44.90 -21.04
N ALA A 344 9.79 -43.85 -21.79
CA ALA A 344 11.04 -43.12 -21.64
C ALA A 344 11.16 -42.47 -20.24
N LEU A 345 10.06 -41.90 -19.73
CA LEU A 345 10.00 -41.28 -18.41
C LEU A 345 9.97 -42.28 -17.25
N SER A 346 9.27 -43.42 -17.41
CA SER A 346 9.22 -44.45 -16.37
C SER A 346 10.49 -45.28 -16.27
N GLY A 347 11.38 -45.19 -17.26
CA GLY A 347 12.60 -46.01 -17.34
C GLY A 347 12.33 -47.50 -17.55
N THR A 348 11.08 -47.88 -17.81
CA THR A 348 10.66 -49.25 -18.13
C THR A 348 10.63 -49.43 -19.64
N CYS A 349 11.84 -49.45 -20.19
CA CYS A 349 12.15 -50.10 -21.46
C CYS A 349 12.46 -51.59 -21.16
#